data_AF-A0A420IQB3-F1
#
_entry.id   AF-A0A420IQB3-F1
#
_cell.length_a   1.000
_cell.length_b   1.000
_cell.length_c   1.000
_cell.angle_alpha   90.00
_cell.angle_beta   90.00
_cell.angle_gamma   90.00
#
_symmetry.space_group_name_H-M   'P 1'
#
loop_
_entity.id
_entity.type
_entity.pdbx_description
1 polymer ?
#
loop_
_entity_poly.entity_id
_entity_poly.type
_entity_poly.pdbx_seq_one_letter_code
_entity_poly.pdbx_strand_id
1 'polypeptide(L)'
;TVFALAPYYNENIITIIGICLLIGATAKSSQFNSISTLFMIRCYNYSLFQQDIKKVIAYSTMSQLGMMVIAIGLSSYNLALFHLVNHAFYKALLFLGAVYFVATIGAMFTTLYSAKVLYLTFLTNPNGPLVISLSILSVLLSEFLPKLLINFKFTRLGYNIFSFFNQRFYIELFYNKYITEGVLKLGGQTSKSLDKGSVELIGPAGLEKLLVHLSSKLNELSTGVVTTYALYTLLGMLFYIAFLFFNLEFDLLYLLIITLALIATHPNEQKKVNNI
;
A
#
# COMPACT_ATOMS: atom_id res chain seq x y z
N THR A 1 12.31 -7.36 -16.97
CA THR A 1 12.82 -8.70 -16.62
C THR A 1 12.43 -9.16 -15.22
N VAL A 2 12.09 -8.28 -14.26
CA VAL A 2 11.42 -8.69 -13.00
C VAL A 2 9.89 -8.73 -13.16
N PHE A 3 9.30 -7.80 -13.93
CA PHE A 3 7.85 -7.75 -14.18
C PHE A 3 7.30 -8.83 -15.13
N ALA A 4 8.16 -9.50 -15.91
CA ALA A 4 7.74 -10.55 -16.83
C ALA A 4 7.57 -11.93 -16.18
N LEU A 5 8.12 -12.12 -14.97
CA LEU A 5 8.01 -13.36 -14.19
C LEU A 5 6.86 -13.33 -13.17
N ALA A 6 6.17 -12.19 -13.03
CA ALA A 6 5.03 -12.02 -12.13
C ALA A 6 3.93 -13.11 -12.23
N PRO A 7 3.60 -13.68 -13.40
CA PRO A 7 2.60 -14.76 -13.48
C PRO A 7 3.13 -16.15 -13.10
N TYR A 8 4.45 -16.34 -12.91
CA TYR A 8 5.06 -17.62 -12.51
C TYR A 8 5.43 -17.67 -11.01
N TYR A 9 5.35 -16.55 -10.30
CA TYR A 9 5.59 -16.51 -8.87
C TYR A 9 4.33 -16.89 -8.10
N ASN A 10 4.23 -18.17 -7.75
CA ASN A 10 3.30 -18.67 -6.73
C ASN A 10 3.52 -17.88 -5.42
N GLU A 11 2.47 -17.54 -4.66
CA GLU A 11 2.58 -16.81 -3.38
C GLU A 11 3.59 -17.48 -2.41
N ASN A 12 3.72 -18.79 -2.53
CA ASN A 12 4.70 -19.61 -1.81
C ASN A 12 6.17 -19.30 -2.18
N ILE A 13 6.46 -18.90 -3.42
CA ILE A 13 7.83 -18.58 -3.87
C ILE A 13 8.21 -17.17 -3.40
N ILE A 14 7.28 -16.22 -3.40
CA ILE A 14 7.50 -14.86 -2.89
C ILE A 14 7.76 -14.90 -1.37
N THR A 15 7.00 -15.72 -0.64
CA THR A 15 7.22 -15.92 0.80
C THR A 15 8.56 -16.61 1.09
N ILE A 16 8.96 -17.62 0.30
CA ILE A 16 10.28 -18.25 0.44
C ILE A 16 11.42 -17.27 0.13
N ILE A 17 11.31 -16.45 -0.93
CA ILE A 17 12.30 -15.42 -1.27
C ILE A 17 12.37 -14.35 -0.17
N GLY A 18 11.24 -13.94 0.40
CA GLY A 18 11.18 -12.98 1.51
C GLY A 18 11.80 -13.51 2.80
N ILE A 19 11.56 -14.79 3.13
CA ILE A 19 12.20 -15.49 4.26
C ILE A 19 13.71 -15.60 4.01
N CYS A 20 14.14 -15.92 2.79
CA CYS A 20 15.56 -16.04 2.42
C CYS A 20 16.31 -14.69 2.50
N LEU A 21 15.67 -13.59 2.06
CA LEU A 21 16.21 -12.23 2.21
C LEU A 21 16.30 -11.78 3.68
N LEU A 22 15.32 -12.16 4.51
CA LEU A 22 15.34 -11.90 5.95
C LEU A 22 16.41 -12.71 6.69
N ILE A 23 16.63 -13.97 6.29
CA ILE A 23 17.72 -14.84 6.77
C ILE A 23 19.08 -14.19 6.53
N GLY A 24 19.27 -13.52 5.38
CA GLY A 24 20.51 -12.83 5.06
C GLY A 24 20.75 -11.54 5.85
N ALA A 25 19.70 -10.82 6.23
CA ALA A 25 19.82 -9.45 6.77
C ALA A 25 19.75 -9.33 8.31
N THR A 26 19.15 -10.28 9.03
CA THR A 26 18.69 -10.02 10.43
C THR A 26 19.05 -11.05 11.49
N ALA A 27 20.03 -11.89 11.23
CA ALA A 27 20.47 -13.03 12.06
C ALA A 27 20.83 -12.78 13.56
N LYS A 28 20.78 -11.55 14.10
CA LYS A 28 21.19 -11.26 15.49
C LYS A 28 20.34 -10.25 16.27
N SER A 29 19.20 -9.80 15.76
CA SER A 29 18.39 -8.80 16.49
C SER A 29 17.31 -9.45 17.36
N SER A 30 17.40 -9.26 18.67
CA SER A 30 16.40 -9.72 19.65
C SER A 30 15.01 -9.09 19.43
N GLN A 31 14.96 -7.89 18.85
CA GLN A 31 13.73 -7.16 18.54
C GLN A 31 12.90 -7.83 17.44
N PHE A 32 13.55 -8.44 16.46
CA PHE A 32 12.83 -9.12 15.38
C PHE A 32 12.13 -10.39 15.91
N ASN A 33 12.78 -11.07 16.85
CA ASN A 33 12.22 -12.26 17.49
C ASN A 33 10.99 -11.93 18.33
N SER A 34 10.99 -10.80 19.05
CA SER A 34 9.83 -10.35 19.85
C SER A 34 8.64 -9.89 19.00
N ILE A 35 8.90 -9.28 17.83
CA ILE A 35 7.84 -8.93 16.87
C ILE A 35 7.22 -10.21 16.29
N SER A 36 8.04 -11.21 15.95
CA SER A 36 7.55 -12.47 15.38
C SER A 36 6.74 -13.31 16.38
N THR A 37 7.14 -13.34 17.66
CA THR A 37 6.35 -14.01 18.71
C THR A 37 4.99 -13.35 18.91
N LEU A 38 4.95 -12.01 18.96
CA LEU A 38 3.69 -11.28 19.04
C LEU A 38 2.80 -11.56 17.83
N PHE A 39 3.38 -11.54 16.62
CA PHE A 39 2.67 -11.85 15.38
C PHE A 39 2.05 -13.25 15.41
N MET A 40 2.84 -14.28 15.75
CA MET A 40 2.36 -15.66 15.86
C MET A 40 1.18 -15.77 16.83
N ILE A 41 1.32 -15.20 18.04
CA ILE A 41 0.27 -15.25 19.07
C ILE A 41 -1.00 -14.58 18.56
N ARG A 42 -0.89 -13.44 17.87
CA ARG A 42 -2.06 -12.74 17.33
C ARG A 42 -2.76 -13.54 16.24
N CYS A 43 -2.00 -14.12 15.31
CA CYS A 43 -2.55 -14.96 14.23
C CYS A 43 -3.26 -16.21 14.77
N TYR A 44 -2.67 -16.85 15.79
CA TYR A 44 -3.29 -17.99 16.45
C TYR A 44 -4.64 -17.61 17.08
N ASN A 45 -4.67 -16.49 17.83
CA ASN A 45 -5.92 -15.98 18.41
C ASN A 45 -6.96 -15.67 17.31
N TYR A 46 -6.60 -15.04 16.19
CA TYR A 46 -7.54 -14.82 15.08
C TYR A 46 -8.16 -16.10 14.54
N SER A 47 -7.34 -17.13 14.38
CA SER A 47 -7.78 -18.41 13.84
C SER A 47 -8.84 -19.09 14.72
N LEU A 48 -8.83 -18.88 16.04
CA LEU A 48 -9.78 -19.50 16.95
C LEU A 48 -11.19 -18.89 16.86
N PHE A 49 -11.28 -17.60 16.55
CA PHE A 49 -12.54 -16.86 16.54
C PHE A 49 -13.13 -16.69 15.12
N GLN A 50 -12.44 -17.19 14.09
CA GLN A 50 -12.83 -17.06 12.69
C GLN A 50 -13.83 -18.16 12.27
N GLN A 51 -14.91 -17.77 11.60
CA GLN A 51 -15.94 -18.69 11.12
C GLN A 51 -15.65 -19.24 9.71
N ASP A 52 -14.83 -18.54 8.93
CA ASP A 52 -14.48 -18.95 7.56
C ASP A 52 -13.27 -19.88 7.56
N ILE A 53 -13.46 -21.13 7.12
CA ILE A 53 -12.40 -22.15 7.12
C ILE A 53 -11.16 -21.74 6.31
N LYS A 54 -11.36 -21.01 5.19
CA LYS A 54 -10.26 -20.50 4.36
C LYS A 54 -9.37 -19.51 5.14
N LYS A 55 -9.99 -18.62 5.93
CA LYS A 55 -9.26 -17.64 6.74
C LYS A 55 -8.56 -18.32 7.92
N VAL A 56 -9.18 -19.34 8.53
CA VAL A 56 -8.53 -20.20 9.56
C VAL A 56 -7.26 -20.86 9.01
N ILE A 57 -7.33 -21.41 7.78
CA ILE A 57 -6.16 -22.03 7.13
C ILE A 57 -5.08 -20.98 6.81
N ALA A 58 -5.47 -19.76 6.42
CA ALA A 58 -4.54 -18.66 6.16
C ALA A 58 -3.88 -18.13 7.45
N TYR A 59 -4.60 -18.01 8.57
CA TYR A 59 -3.97 -17.58 9.82
C TYR A 59 -3.04 -18.64 10.41
N SER A 60 -3.31 -19.92 10.17
CA SER A 60 -2.40 -21.00 10.58
C SER A 60 -1.13 -21.06 9.73
N THR A 61 -1.15 -20.72 8.43
CA THR A 61 0.10 -20.53 7.68
C THR A 61 0.87 -19.32 8.23
N MET A 62 0.17 -18.23 8.52
CA MET A 62 0.75 -17.00 9.05
C MET A 62 1.43 -17.22 10.42
N SER A 63 0.82 -17.98 11.32
CA SER A 63 1.45 -18.32 12.61
C SER A 63 2.64 -19.28 12.46
N GLN A 64 2.58 -20.25 11.54
CA GLN A 64 3.69 -21.17 11.25
C GLN A 64 4.88 -20.45 10.60
N LEU A 65 4.63 -19.45 9.75
CA LEU A 65 5.66 -18.54 9.26
C LEU A 65 6.31 -17.76 10.40
N GLY A 66 5.53 -17.24 11.36
CA GLY A 66 6.06 -16.59 12.56
C GLY A 66 7.00 -17.50 13.37
N MET A 67 6.70 -18.79 13.48
CA MET A 67 7.58 -19.79 14.11
C MET A 67 8.89 -20.01 13.35
N MET A 68 8.85 -20.05 12.02
CA MET A 68 10.06 -20.16 11.20
C MET A 68 10.96 -18.93 11.35
N VAL A 69 10.34 -17.75 11.38
CA VAL A 69 11.02 -16.47 11.62
C VAL A 69 11.65 -16.42 13.01
N ILE A 70 11.00 -17.00 14.02
CA ILE A 70 11.58 -17.14 15.37
C ILE A 70 12.81 -18.04 15.37
N ALA A 71 12.73 -19.20 14.70
CA ALA A 71 13.86 -20.12 14.58
C ALA A 71 15.07 -19.48 13.87
N ILE A 72 14.82 -18.64 12.86
CA ILE A 72 15.83 -17.83 12.17
C ILE A 72 16.44 -16.79 13.13
N GLY A 73 15.62 -16.10 13.92
CA GLY A 73 16.08 -15.13 14.92
C GLY A 73 16.94 -15.74 16.04
N LEU A 74 16.75 -17.04 16.31
CA LEU A 74 17.59 -17.83 17.22
C LEU A 74 18.82 -18.44 16.53
N SER A 75 19.14 -18.04 15.30
CA SER A 75 20.24 -18.58 14.47
C SER A 75 20.14 -20.07 14.14
N SER A 76 18.95 -20.67 14.26
CA SER A 76 18.68 -22.08 13.96
C SER A 76 18.10 -22.24 12.55
N TYR A 77 18.90 -21.96 11.53
CA TYR A 77 18.47 -21.96 10.13
C TYR A 77 18.06 -23.33 9.61
N ASN A 78 18.79 -24.38 10.02
CA ASN A 78 18.49 -25.76 9.62
C ASN A 78 17.11 -26.20 10.12
N LEU A 79 16.75 -25.82 11.34
CA LEU A 79 15.44 -26.11 11.91
C LEU A 79 14.33 -25.33 11.18
N ALA A 80 14.58 -24.07 10.84
CA ALA A 80 13.63 -23.25 10.09
C ALA A 80 13.36 -23.79 8.68
N LEU A 81 14.42 -24.17 7.94
CA LEU A 81 14.30 -24.77 6.61
C LEU A 81 13.61 -26.13 6.66
N PHE A 82 13.97 -26.98 7.63
CA PHE A 82 13.29 -28.26 7.83
C PHE A 82 11.81 -28.08 8.14
N HIS A 83 11.46 -27.11 9.01
CA HIS A 83 10.07 -26.80 9.33
C HIS A 83 9.31 -26.25 8.11
N LEU A 84 9.94 -25.41 7.28
CA LEU A 84 9.35 -24.86 6.05
C LEU A 84 8.94 -25.96 5.07
N VAL A 85 9.85 -26.91 4.80
CA VAL A 85 9.60 -28.02 3.88
C VAL A 85 8.44 -28.88 4.40
N ASN A 86 8.49 -29.29 5.67
CA ASN A 86 7.43 -30.11 6.27
C ASN A 86 6.08 -29.38 6.32
N HIS A 87 6.09 -28.09 6.62
CA HIS A 87 4.90 -27.25 6.61
C HIS A 87 4.27 -27.17 5.21
N ALA A 88 5.07 -27.00 4.16
CA ALA A 88 4.56 -26.98 2.79
C ALA A 88 3.87 -28.30 2.41
N PHE A 89 4.48 -29.44 2.76
CA PHE A 89 3.87 -30.76 2.54
C PHE A 89 2.55 -30.92 3.30
N TYR A 90 2.52 -30.60 4.60
CA TYR A 90 1.32 -30.73 5.42
C TYR A 90 0.18 -29.81 4.95
N LYS A 91 0.50 -28.57 4.55
CA LYS A 91 -0.50 -27.63 4.00
C LYS A 91 -1.05 -28.09 2.65
N ALA A 92 -0.20 -28.62 1.77
CA ALA A 92 -0.66 -29.18 0.50
C ALA A 92 -1.66 -30.33 0.73
N LEU A 93 -1.37 -31.21 1.70
CA LEU A 93 -2.26 -32.29 2.10
C LEU A 93 -3.59 -31.78 2.66
N LEU A 94 -3.57 -30.75 3.52
CA LEU A 94 -4.79 -30.15 4.08
C LEU A 94 -5.69 -29.52 3.02
N PHE A 95 -5.10 -28.83 2.03
CA PHE A 95 -5.89 -28.26 0.92
C PHE A 95 -6.50 -29.35 0.04
N LEU A 96 -5.76 -30.41 -0.27
CA LEU A 96 -6.29 -31.57 -0.99
C LEU A 96 -7.42 -32.26 -0.20
N GLY A 97 -7.25 -32.44 1.12
CA GLY A 97 -8.27 -33.02 2.00
C GLY A 97 -9.53 -32.15 2.11
N ALA A 98 -9.38 -30.82 2.20
CA ALA A 98 -10.52 -29.90 2.23
C ALA A 98 -11.27 -29.86 0.90
N VAL A 99 -10.56 -29.88 -0.23
CA VAL A 99 -11.15 -29.99 -1.57
C VAL A 99 -11.90 -31.31 -1.72
N TYR A 100 -11.31 -32.42 -1.27
CA TYR A 100 -11.97 -33.72 -1.25
C TYR A 100 -13.22 -33.70 -0.37
N PHE A 101 -13.16 -33.17 0.85
CA PHE A 101 -14.31 -33.09 1.76
C PHE A 101 -15.46 -32.25 1.18
N VAL A 102 -15.15 -31.06 0.66
CA VAL A 102 -16.15 -30.20 0.00
C VAL A 102 -16.71 -30.87 -1.26
N ALA A 103 -15.87 -31.54 -2.05
CA ALA A 103 -16.31 -32.31 -3.20
C ALA A 103 -17.19 -33.49 -2.79
N THR A 104 -16.91 -34.18 -1.68
CA THR A 104 -17.74 -35.27 -1.15
C THR A 104 -19.08 -34.77 -0.60
N ILE A 105 -19.13 -33.60 0.05
CA ILE A 105 -20.40 -33.00 0.49
C ILE A 105 -21.22 -32.55 -0.72
N GLY A 106 -20.58 -31.91 -1.70
CA GLY A 106 -21.20 -31.58 -2.97
C GLY A 106 -21.71 -32.83 -3.70
N ALA A 107 -20.96 -33.93 -3.65
CA ALA A 107 -21.36 -35.23 -4.17
C ALA A 107 -22.46 -35.90 -3.34
N MET A 108 -22.52 -35.72 -2.02
CA MET A 108 -23.64 -36.21 -1.19
C MET A 108 -24.93 -35.44 -1.48
N PHE A 109 -24.83 -34.14 -1.78
CA PHE A 109 -25.98 -33.34 -2.22
C PHE A 109 -26.46 -33.70 -3.63
N THR A 110 -25.58 -34.24 -4.49
CA THR A 110 -25.95 -34.70 -5.85
C THR A 110 -26.17 -36.21 -5.95
N THR A 111 -25.76 -37.01 -4.96
CA THR A 111 -25.89 -38.47 -4.97
C THR A 111 -26.28 -38.99 -3.58
N LEU A 112 -27.55 -39.39 -3.43
CA LEU A 112 -28.05 -40.28 -2.37
C LEU A 112 -27.43 -41.70 -2.47
N TYR A 113 -26.17 -41.83 -2.90
CA TYR A 113 -25.58 -43.12 -3.25
C TYR A 113 -24.06 -43.15 -3.03
N SER A 114 -23.59 -43.07 -1.79
CA SER A 114 -22.30 -43.70 -1.47
C SER A 114 -22.05 -43.91 0.03
N ALA A 115 -23.02 -44.51 0.73
CA ALA A 115 -22.80 -45.03 2.09
C ALA A 115 -21.75 -46.17 2.14
N LYS A 116 -21.28 -46.66 0.98
CA LYS A 116 -20.32 -47.76 0.87
C LYS A 116 -18.85 -47.33 0.90
N VAL A 117 -18.55 -46.04 0.62
CA VAL A 117 -17.15 -45.54 0.59
C VAL A 117 -16.67 -45.12 1.99
N LEU A 118 -17.58 -44.73 2.88
CA LEU A 118 -17.28 -44.30 4.26
C LEU A 118 -16.94 -45.48 5.21
N TYR A 119 -17.30 -46.71 4.83
CA TYR A 119 -17.01 -47.92 5.61
C TYR A 119 -15.55 -48.39 5.46
N LEU A 120 -14.88 -48.05 4.34
CA LEU A 120 -13.52 -48.52 4.05
C LEU A 120 -12.40 -47.68 4.68
N THR A 121 -12.69 -46.47 5.19
CA THR A 121 -11.67 -45.59 5.78
C THR A 121 -11.35 -45.92 7.25
N PHE A 122 -12.15 -46.75 7.91
CA PHE A 122 -11.97 -47.10 9.33
C PHE A 122 -11.17 -48.39 9.58
N LEU A 123 -10.82 -49.16 8.54
CA LEU A 123 -10.24 -50.49 8.70
C LEU A 123 -8.73 -50.60 8.41
N THR A 124 -8.06 -49.53 8.00
CA THR A 124 -6.69 -49.65 7.45
C THR A 124 -5.67 -48.70 8.08
N ASN A 125 -5.33 -48.85 9.37
CA ASN A 125 -3.93 -49.13 9.74
C ASN A 125 -3.69 -49.45 11.23
N PRO A 126 -2.63 -50.23 11.53
CA PRO A 126 -2.36 -50.86 12.81
C PRO A 126 -1.39 -50.03 13.65
N ASN A 127 -1.84 -48.95 14.28
CA ASN A 127 -1.06 -48.26 15.31
C ASN A 127 -1.94 -47.73 16.45
N GLY A 128 -2.20 -48.63 17.40
CA GLY A 128 -2.12 -48.32 18.83
C GLY A 128 -3.41 -47.93 19.56
N PRO A 129 -3.64 -48.46 20.79
CA PRO A 129 -4.71 -48.01 21.69
C PRO A 129 -4.65 -46.50 22.00
N LEU A 130 -3.50 -45.85 21.74
CA LEU A 130 -3.31 -44.42 21.90
C LEU A 130 -4.10 -43.60 20.86
N VAL A 131 -4.16 -44.03 19.59
CA VAL A 131 -4.96 -43.35 18.53
C VAL A 131 -6.44 -43.52 18.79
N ILE A 132 -6.86 -44.68 19.29
CA ILE A 132 -8.24 -44.96 19.70
C ILE A 132 -8.63 -44.12 20.92
N SER A 133 -7.73 -43.93 21.89
CA SER A 133 -7.97 -43.06 23.04
C SER A 133 -8.06 -41.57 22.66
N LEU A 134 -7.23 -41.12 21.71
CA LEU A 134 -7.23 -39.75 21.20
C LEU A 134 -8.45 -39.47 20.32
N SER A 135 -8.93 -40.46 19.56
CA SER A 135 -10.15 -40.32 18.76
C SER A 135 -11.39 -40.29 19.66
N ILE A 136 -11.49 -41.16 20.67
CA ILE A 136 -12.58 -41.11 21.67
C ILE A 136 -12.55 -39.78 22.44
N LEU A 137 -11.37 -39.33 22.86
CA LEU A 137 -11.20 -38.04 23.53
C LEU A 137 -11.58 -36.88 22.60
N SER A 138 -11.23 -36.94 21.31
CA SER A 138 -11.61 -35.92 20.32
C SER A 138 -13.11 -35.87 20.09
N VAL A 139 -13.80 -37.02 20.10
CA VAL A 139 -15.27 -37.10 19.97
C VAL A 139 -15.94 -36.51 21.20
N LEU A 140 -15.49 -36.88 22.41
CA LEU A 140 -15.99 -36.30 23.67
C LEU A 140 -15.78 -34.78 23.76
N LEU A 141 -14.58 -34.31 23.38
CA LEU A 141 -14.27 -32.88 23.28
C LEU A 141 -15.16 -32.20 22.25
N SER A 142 -15.37 -32.82 21.08
CA SER A 142 -16.20 -32.27 20.01
C SER A 142 -17.70 -32.22 20.34
N GLU A 143 -18.18 -32.98 21.32
CA GLU A 143 -19.59 -32.97 21.72
C GLU A 143 -19.85 -32.00 22.88
N PHE A 144 -18.91 -31.89 23.83
CA PHE A 144 -19.06 -31.05 25.02
C PHE A 144 -18.61 -29.60 24.82
N LEU A 145 -17.46 -29.37 24.16
CA LEU A 145 -16.92 -28.01 23.97
C LEU A 145 -17.81 -27.10 23.12
N PRO A 146 -18.38 -27.50 21.98
CA PRO A 146 -19.16 -26.56 21.17
C PRO A 146 -20.43 -26.11 21.89
N LYS A 147 -21.07 -26.96 22.70
CA LYS A 147 -22.25 -26.55 23.49
C LYS A 147 -21.89 -25.47 24.52
N LEU A 148 -20.77 -25.62 25.21
CA LEU A 148 -20.26 -24.59 26.14
C LEU A 148 -19.85 -23.30 25.41
N LEU A 149 -19.14 -23.42 24.28
CA LEU A 149 -18.68 -22.29 23.47
C LEU A 149 -19.84 -21.50 22.85
N ILE A 150 -20.86 -22.19 22.34
CA ILE A 150 -22.06 -21.59 21.78
C ILE A 150 -22.82 -20.85 22.88
N ASN A 151 -23.01 -21.47 24.04
CA ASN A 151 -23.66 -20.83 25.19
C ASN A 151 -22.88 -19.60 25.66
N PHE A 152 -21.54 -19.69 25.72
CA PHE A 152 -20.69 -18.55 26.07
C PHE A 152 -20.76 -17.42 25.04
N LYS A 153 -20.75 -17.73 23.73
CA LYS A 153 -20.85 -16.74 22.65
C LYS A 153 -22.12 -15.90 22.72
N PHE A 154 -23.24 -16.48 23.16
CA PHE A 154 -24.50 -15.75 23.31
C PHE A 154 -24.58 -14.88 24.59
N THR A 155 -23.63 -15.02 25.51
CA THR A 155 -23.51 -14.07 26.64
C THR A 155 -23.01 -12.73 26.13
N ARG A 156 -23.38 -11.62 26.80
CA ARG A 156 -22.91 -10.26 26.44
C ARG A 156 -21.38 -10.16 26.44
N LEU A 157 -20.73 -10.84 27.37
CA LEU A 157 -19.28 -10.89 27.50
C LEU A 157 -18.65 -11.69 26.35
N GLY A 158 -19.16 -12.89 26.08
CA GLY A 158 -18.70 -13.72 24.97
C GLY A 158 -18.92 -13.07 23.61
N TYR A 159 -20.07 -12.43 23.38
CA TYR A 159 -20.33 -11.71 22.12
C TYR A 159 -19.29 -10.62 21.87
N ASN A 160 -18.96 -9.82 22.88
CA ASN A 160 -17.96 -8.76 22.76
C ASN A 160 -16.56 -9.32 22.50
N ILE A 161 -16.17 -10.38 23.22
CA ILE A 161 -14.88 -11.06 23.03
C ILE A 161 -14.78 -11.63 21.61
N PHE A 162 -15.78 -12.40 21.17
CA PHE A 162 -15.82 -12.99 19.84
C PHE A 162 -15.80 -11.92 18.74
N SER A 163 -16.55 -10.84 18.90
CA SER A 163 -16.58 -9.72 17.96
C SER A 163 -15.20 -9.05 17.84
N PHE A 164 -14.55 -8.77 18.97
CA PHE A 164 -13.23 -8.13 19.02
C PHE A 164 -12.15 -8.93 18.30
N PHE A 165 -12.07 -10.24 18.55
CA PHE A 165 -11.07 -11.09 17.90
C PHE A 165 -11.40 -11.39 16.42
N ASN A 166 -12.69 -11.55 16.08
CA ASN A 166 -13.13 -11.76 14.70
C ASN A 166 -12.83 -10.53 13.81
N GLN A 167 -12.86 -9.32 14.37
CA GLN A 167 -12.54 -8.06 13.68
C GLN A 167 -11.06 -7.67 13.73
N ARG A 168 -10.15 -8.64 13.89
CA ARG A 168 -8.69 -8.41 13.90
C ARG A 168 -8.22 -7.35 14.92
N PHE A 169 -8.80 -7.32 16.13
CA PHE A 169 -8.60 -6.25 17.15
C PHE A 169 -8.83 -4.83 16.62
N TYR A 170 -9.72 -4.63 15.65
CA TYR A 170 -9.97 -3.33 15.04
C TYR A 170 -8.74 -2.69 14.36
N ILE A 171 -7.67 -3.43 14.09
CA ILE A 171 -6.47 -2.89 13.43
C ILE A 171 -6.83 -2.36 12.04
N GLU A 172 -7.68 -3.07 11.29
CA GLU A 172 -8.11 -2.63 9.97
C GLU A 172 -8.92 -1.33 10.04
N LEU A 173 -9.78 -1.19 11.06
CA LEU A 173 -10.53 0.04 11.28
C LEU A 173 -9.59 1.20 11.63
N PHE A 174 -8.60 0.96 12.49
CA PHE A 174 -7.58 1.96 12.82
C PHE A 174 -6.78 2.37 11.58
N TYR A 175 -6.30 1.39 10.79
CA TYR A 175 -5.52 1.64 9.59
C TYR A 175 -6.33 2.44 8.56
N ASN A 176 -7.56 2.02 8.28
CA ASN A 176 -8.40 2.69 7.31
C ASN A 176 -8.78 4.11 7.75
N LYS A 177 -9.15 4.28 9.02
CA LYS A 177 -9.62 5.57 9.53
C LYS A 177 -8.50 6.59 9.73
N TYR A 178 -7.34 6.16 10.22
CA TYR A 178 -6.27 7.10 10.57
C TYR A 178 -5.20 7.20 9.49
N ILE A 179 -4.77 6.07 8.93
CA ILE A 179 -3.71 6.06 7.91
C ILE A 179 -4.30 6.33 6.53
N THR A 180 -5.24 5.50 6.06
CA THR A 180 -5.77 5.60 4.69
C THR A 180 -6.48 6.93 4.46
N GLU A 181 -7.41 7.33 5.34
CA GLU A 181 -8.05 8.65 5.21
C GLU A 181 -7.06 9.81 5.33
N GLY A 182 -6.05 9.70 6.21
CA GLY A 182 -5.01 10.72 6.35
C GLY A 182 -4.23 10.92 5.05
N VAL A 183 -3.78 9.81 4.45
CA VAL A 183 -3.08 9.80 3.16
C VAL A 183 -3.98 10.34 2.05
N LEU A 184 -5.25 9.95 2.00
CA LEU A 184 -6.20 10.45 0.99
C LEU A 184 -6.46 11.95 1.12
N LYS A 185 -6.59 12.48 2.34
CA LYS A 185 -6.77 13.92 2.59
C LYS A 185 -5.55 14.71 2.16
N LEU A 186 -4.35 14.23 2.52
CA LEU A 186 -3.09 14.85 2.10
C LEU A 186 -2.93 14.81 0.58
N GLY A 187 -3.14 13.65 -0.05
CA GLY A 187 -3.09 13.50 -1.50
C GLY A 187 -4.08 14.38 -2.24
N GLY A 188 -5.30 14.54 -1.70
CA GLY A 188 -6.30 15.45 -2.24
C GLY A 188 -5.89 16.92 -2.14
N GLN A 189 -5.27 17.34 -1.02
CA GLN A 189 -4.76 18.70 -0.85
C GLN A 189 -3.57 18.98 -1.77
N THR A 190 -2.62 18.04 -1.89
CA THR A 190 -1.45 18.20 -2.76
C THR A 190 -1.86 18.28 -4.23
N SER A 191 -2.76 17.41 -4.70
CA SER A 191 -3.24 17.47 -6.09
C SER A 191 -4.03 18.75 -6.38
N LYS A 192 -4.86 19.22 -5.44
CA LYS A 192 -5.58 20.48 -5.62
C LYS A 192 -4.63 21.68 -5.68
N SER A 193 -3.61 21.73 -4.81
CA SER A 193 -2.67 22.85 -4.76
C SER A 193 -1.69 22.83 -5.93
N LEU A 194 -1.15 21.67 -6.30
CA LEU A 194 -0.17 21.54 -7.37
C LEU A 194 -0.85 21.53 -8.73
N ASP A 195 -1.74 20.58 -9.00
CA ASP A 195 -2.24 20.33 -10.36
C ASP A 195 -3.25 21.40 -10.79
N LYS A 196 -4.22 21.72 -9.94
CA LYS A 196 -5.24 22.73 -10.25
C LYS A 196 -4.85 24.15 -9.84
N GLY A 197 -3.85 24.29 -8.98
CA GLY A 197 -3.35 25.59 -8.54
C GLY A 197 -2.15 26.02 -9.36
N SER A 198 -0.98 25.53 -8.97
CA SER A 198 0.31 25.95 -9.54
C SER A 198 0.44 25.62 -11.03
N VAL A 199 0.05 24.42 -11.45
CA VAL A 199 0.21 23.98 -12.85
C VAL A 199 -0.75 24.71 -13.78
N GLU A 200 -2.01 24.93 -13.37
CA GLU A 200 -2.97 25.70 -14.18
C GLU A 200 -2.60 27.19 -14.29
N LEU A 201 -2.03 27.75 -13.21
CA LEU A 201 -1.55 29.13 -13.16
C LEU A 201 -0.27 29.36 -13.96
N ILE A 202 0.63 28.38 -14.07
CA ILE A 202 1.82 28.47 -14.95
C ILE A 202 1.48 28.03 -16.38
N GLY A 203 0.46 27.20 -16.51
CA GLY A 203 0.02 26.59 -17.76
C GLY A 203 -0.85 27.50 -18.62
N PRO A 204 -1.83 26.94 -19.35
CA PRO A 204 -2.55 27.65 -20.39
C PRO A 204 -3.30 28.89 -19.89
N ALA A 205 -3.99 28.78 -18.75
CA ALA A 205 -4.86 29.85 -18.24
C ALA A 205 -4.07 31.05 -17.72
N GLY A 206 -2.93 30.83 -17.07
CA GLY A 206 -2.06 31.92 -16.66
C GLY A 206 -1.30 32.54 -17.82
N LEU A 207 -0.82 31.71 -18.75
CA LEU A 207 -0.15 32.20 -19.95
C LEU A 207 -1.08 33.03 -20.83
N GLU A 208 -2.35 32.63 -20.97
CA GLU A 208 -3.38 33.41 -21.68
C GLU A 208 -3.53 34.80 -21.07
N LYS A 209 -3.73 34.89 -19.75
CA LYS A 209 -3.88 36.18 -19.06
C LYS A 209 -2.63 37.05 -19.20
N LEU A 210 -1.45 36.45 -19.12
CA LEU A 210 -0.18 37.14 -19.31
C LEU A 210 -0.05 37.70 -20.74
N LEU A 211 -0.31 36.87 -21.75
CA LEU A 211 -0.23 37.28 -23.15
C LEU A 211 -1.26 38.36 -23.50
N VAL A 212 -2.48 38.26 -22.97
CA VAL A 212 -3.51 39.29 -23.15
C VAL A 212 -3.08 40.61 -22.50
N HIS A 213 -2.50 40.56 -21.30
CA HIS A 213 -1.98 41.76 -20.62
C HIS A 213 -0.81 42.40 -21.37
N LEU A 214 0.14 41.60 -21.86
CA LEU A 214 1.24 42.08 -22.68
C LEU A 214 0.73 42.69 -23.99
N SER A 215 -0.24 42.04 -24.62
CA SER A 215 -0.88 42.56 -25.83
C SER A 215 -1.55 43.91 -25.60
N SER A 216 -2.31 44.07 -24.50
CA SER A 216 -2.93 45.35 -24.18
C SER A 216 -1.89 46.44 -23.91
N LYS A 217 -0.79 46.10 -23.22
CA LYS A 217 0.33 47.02 -22.99
C LYS A 217 1.08 47.41 -24.26
N LEU A 218 1.30 46.47 -25.17
CA LEU A 218 1.92 46.75 -26.47
C LEU A 218 1.01 47.62 -27.35
N ASN A 219 -0.30 47.43 -27.26
CA ASN A 219 -1.27 48.26 -27.99
C ASN A 219 -1.38 49.69 -27.42
N GLU A 220 -0.98 49.94 -26.18
CA GLU A 220 -0.85 51.30 -25.65
C GLU A 220 0.33 52.07 -26.28
N LEU A 221 1.35 51.38 -26.81
CA LEU A 221 2.51 52.03 -27.45
C LEU A 221 2.21 52.59 -28.85
N SER A 222 1.19 52.07 -29.54
CA SER A 222 0.76 52.50 -30.87
C SER A 222 -0.14 53.74 -30.78
N THR A 223 0.47 54.91 -30.61
CA THR A 223 -0.22 56.21 -30.44
C THR A 223 -0.89 56.76 -31.71
N GLY A 224 -0.66 56.15 -32.88
CA GLY A 224 -1.26 56.56 -34.16
C GLY A 224 -0.72 57.86 -34.76
N VAL A 225 0.21 58.54 -34.07
CA VAL A 225 0.80 59.81 -34.52
C VAL A 225 2.14 59.56 -35.24
N VAL A 226 2.34 60.16 -36.41
CA VAL A 226 3.56 59.93 -37.22
C VAL A 226 4.84 60.38 -36.51
N THR A 227 4.77 61.44 -35.70
CA THR A 227 5.94 62.00 -34.99
C THR A 227 6.49 61.08 -33.92
N THR A 228 5.64 60.31 -33.23
CA THR A 228 6.07 59.34 -32.22
C THR A 228 6.75 58.14 -32.87
N TYR A 229 6.29 57.70 -34.05
CA TYR A 229 6.96 56.65 -34.82
C TYR A 229 8.33 57.09 -35.34
N ALA A 230 8.47 58.34 -35.79
CA ALA A 230 9.77 58.89 -36.20
C ALA A 230 10.77 58.93 -35.03
N LEU A 231 10.28 59.21 -33.81
CA LEU A 231 11.10 59.14 -32.60
C LEU A 231 11.49 57.70 -32.24
N TYR A 232 10.57 56.73 -32.35
CA TYR A 232 10.87 55.32 -32.10
C TYR A 232 11.88 54.75 -33.10
N THR A 233 11.79 55.10 -34.39
CA THR A 233 12.76 54.66 -35.40
C THR A 233 14.13 55.27 -35.16
N LEU A 234 14.20 56.56 -34.80
CA LEU A 234 15.47 57.20 -34.42
C LEU A 234 16.10 56.54 -33.19
N LEU A 235 15.30 56.29 -32.14
CA LEU A 235 15.75 55.63 -30.92
C LEU A 235 16.24 54.20 -31.20
N GLY A 236 15.53 53.47 -32.07
CA GLY A 236 15.92 52.13 -32.52
C GLY A 236 17.24 52.12 -33.30
N MET A 237 17.46 53.12 -34.17
CA MET A 237 18.73 53.26 -34.91
C MET A 237 19.91 53.59 -33.97
N LEU A 238 19.69 54.47 -32.99
CA LEU A 238 20.69 54.77 -31.95
C LEU A 238 21.02 53.53 -31.10
N PHE A 239 20.00 52.77 -30.70
CA PHE A 239 20.19 51.53 -29.95
C PHE A 239 20.94 50.47 -30.77
N TYR A 240 20.61 50.31 -32.06
CA TYR A 240 21.30 49.37 -32.94
C TYR A 240 22.79 49.71 -33.11
N ILE A 241 23.11 50.99 -33.31
CA ILE A 241 24.51 51.45 -33.38
C ILE A 241 25.23 51.23 -32.04
N ALA A 242 24.56 51.51 -30.91
CA ALA A 242 25.10 51.24 -29.58
C ALA A 242 25.36 49.74 -29.35
N PHE A 243 24.43 48.87 -29.76
CA PHE A 243 24.56 47.42 -29.66
C PHE A 243 25.76 46.89 -30.47
N LEU A 244 25.96 47.40 -31.69
CA LEU A 244 27.12 47.03 -32.52
C LEU A 244 28.45 47.50 -31.92
N PHE A 245 28.46 48.60 -31.17
CA PHE A 245 29.64 49.08 -30.45
C PHE A 245 29.95 48.24 -29.20
N PHE A 246 28.95 47.62 -28.57
CA PHE A 246 29.09 46.73 -27.42
C PHE A 246 29.49 45.28 -27.78
N ASN A 247 30.30 45.08 -28.81
CA ASN A 247 31.01 43.82 -29.08
C ASN A 247 32.11 43.51 -28.03
N LEU A 248 31.87 43.83 -26.76
CA LEU A 248 32.76 43.60 -25.62
C LEU A 248 31.98 42.86 -24.53
N GLU A 249 32.20 41.54 -24.53
CA GLU A 249 31.79 40.53 -23.55
C GLU A 249 30.30 40.44 -23.20
N PHE A 250 29.70 39.32 -23.61
CA PHE A 250 28.28 38.99 -23.50
C PHE A 250 27.66 39.06 -22.08
N ASP A 251 28.47 39.09 -21.01
CA ASP A 251 27.99 39.02 -19.63
C ASP A 251 27.50 40.37 -19.05
N LEU A 252 28.13 41.49 -19.40
CA LEU A 252 27.78 42.81 -18.82
C LEU A 252 26.52 43.43 -19.46
N LEU A 253 26.29 43.17 -20.74
CA LEU A 253 25.12 43.68 -21.46
C LEU A 253 23.82 43.00 -20.97
N TYR A 254 23.88 41.68 -20.69
CA TYR A 254 22.74 40.94 -20.15
C TYR A 254 22.36 41.44 -18.74
N LEU A 255 23.37 41.73 -17.89
CA LEU A 255 23.15 42.31 -16.57
C LEU A 255 22.51 43.70 -16.64
N LEU A 256 22.93 44.53 -17.62
CA LEU A 256 22.41 45.89 -17.80
C LEU A 256 20.98 45.91 -18.37
N ILE A 257 20.64 44.96 -19.26
CA ILE A 257 19.27 44.78 -19.76
C ILE A 257 18.34 44.30 -18.63
N ILE A 258 18.82 43.39 -17.77
CA ILE A 258 18.06 42.92 -16.60
C ILE A 258 17.82 44.05 -15.58
N THR A 259 18.81 44.91 -15.32
CA THR A 259 18.63 46.03 -14.39
C THR A 259 17.72 47.12 -14.96
N LEU A 260 17.81 47.43 -16.25
CA LEU A 260 16.88 48.37 -16.90
C LEU A 260 15.45 47.83 -16.96
N ALA A 261 15.27 46.54 -17.20
CA ALA A 261 13.96 45.89 -17.13
C ALA A 261 13.38 45.93 -15.71
N LEU A 262 14.21 45.71 -14.67
CA LEU A 262 13.80 45.83 -13.27
C LEU A 262 13.40 47.27 -12.89
N ILE A 263 14.13 48.27 -13.39
CA ILE A 263 13.80 49.69 -13.17
C ILE A 263 12.49 50.06 -13.88
N ALA A 264 12.24 49.54 -15.09
CA ALA A 264 10.98 49.74 -15.81
C ALA A 264 9.77 49.07 -15.14
N THR A 265 9.99 48.03 -14.32
CA THR A 265 8.92 47.37 -13.54
C THR A 265 8.66 47.99 -12.17
N HIS A 266 9.44 48.98 -11.74
CA HIS A 266 9.17 49.66 -10.47
C HIS A 266 7.94 50.59 -10.64
N PRO A 267 6.83 50.35 -9.92
CA PRO A 267 5.65 51.19 -10.06
C PRO A 267 5.97 52.58 -9.51
N ASN A 268 5.75 53.62 -10.32
CA ASN A 268 5.74 55.01 -9.86
C ASN A 268 4.64 55.18 -8.81
N GLU A 269 4.99 55.12 -7.54
CA GLU A 269 4.16 55.53 -6.40
C GLU A 269 3.97 57.06 -6.39
N GLN A 270 3.35 57.66 -7.40
CA GLN A 270 2.86 59.04 -7.31
C GLN A 270 1.62 59.24 -8.18
N LYS A 271 0.45 58.86 -7.64
CA LYS A 271 -0.85 59.55 -7.82
C LYS A 271 -1.96 58.81 -7.06
N LYS A 272 -1.97 58.98 -5.74
CA LYS A 272 -3.17 58.79 -4.90
C LYS A 272 -3.15 59.78 -3.73
N VAL A 273 -3.06 61.06 -4.07
CA VAL A 273 -3.56 62.14 -3.22
C VAL A 273 -4.37 63.05 -4.13
N ASN A 274 -5.68 62.89 -4.02
CA ASN A 274 -6.79 63.68 -4.56
C ASN A 274 -7.83 62.75 -5.18
N ASN A 275 -8.62 62.13 -4.32
CA ASN A 275 -10.05 62.40 -4.26
C ASN A 275 -10.62 61.76 -2.98
N ILE A 276 -11.36 62.61 -2.27
CA ILE A 276 -12.32 62.30 -1.20
C ILE A 276 -13.33 61.27 -1.72
#